data_AF-A0A2T6B922-F1
#
_entry.id   AF-A0A2T6B922-F1
#
_cell.length_a   1.000
_cell.length_b   1.000
_cell.length_c   1.000
_cell.angle_alpha   90.00
_cell.angle_beta   90.00
_cell.angle_gamma   90.00
#
_symmetry.space_group_name_H-M   'P 1'
#
loop_
_entity.id
_entity.type
_entity.pdbx_description
1 polymer ?
#
loop_
_entity_poly.entity_id
_entity_poly.type
_entity_poly.pdbx_seq_one_letter_code
_entity_poly.pdbx_strand_id
1 'polypeptide(L)'
;MREGADRHRFSVIEKPIGIFAEEVAAPDFETRDGETLVMVSIGVGETHVTVLTEEARRRAHWTAVFGWSSLCYVPIGSGEVRHPLEGAEQISRALRGTLRLYGRPVNTDGFLEAARGHFRSAIGYILDRTVGDGSGYDRIVIAAPGWTHEALRGCLDLRPHMWPDIQDL
;
A
#
# COMPACT_ATOMS: atom_id res chain seq x y z
N MET A 1 27.16 -28.54 13.34
CA MET A 1 27.41 -27.28 12.62
C MET A 1 26.05 -26.65 12.34
N ARG A 2 25.65 -25.66 13.15
CA ARG A 2 24.38 -24.93 13.05
C ARG A 2 24.75 -23.46 12.96
N GLU A 3 24.43 -22.82 11.85
CA GLU A 3 24.37 -21.37 11.60
C GLU A 3 23.79 -21.26 10.19
N GLY A 4 22.73 -20.54 9.89
CA GLY A 4 21.94 -19.56 10.62
C GLY A 4 21.22 -18.79 9.52
N ALA A 5 19.89 -18.71 9.59
CA ALA A 5 19.02 -18.19 8.55
C ALA A 5 19.39 -16.75 8.15
N ASP A 6 19.84 -16.55 6.92
CA ASP A 6 20.08 -15.20 6.40
C ASP A 6 18.84 -14.68 5.66
N ARG A 7 17.98 -14.10 6.49
CA ARG A 7 17.26 -12.83 6.26
C ARG A 7 16.60 -12.67 4.89
N HIS A 8 15.29 -12.88 4.89
CA HIS A 8 14.35 -12.13 4.05
C HIS A 8 14.62 -10.63 4.25
N ARG A 9 15.47 -10.06 3.38
CA ARG A 9 15.58 -8.61 3.21
C ARG A 9 14.24 -8.15 2.65
N PHE A 10 13.38 -7.66 3.53
CA PHE A 10 12.23 -6.86 3.14
C PHE A 10 12.75 -5.78 2.19
N SER A 11 12.10 -5.61 1.03
CA SER A 11 12.40 -4.51 0.12
C SER A 11 12.01 -3.23 0.84
N VAL A 12 12.93 -2.69 1.64
CA VAL A 12 12.84 -1.34 2.17
C VAL A 12 12.88 -0.45 0.95
N ILE A 13 11.94 0.48 0.85
CA ILE A 13 11.94 1.46 -0.22
C ILE A 13 13.26 2.23 -0.18
N GLU A 14 14.13 1.99 -1.16
CA GLU A 14 15.48 2.57 -1.20
C GLU A 14 15.47 4.04 -1.66
N LYS A 15 14.36 4.51 -2.25
CA LYS A 15 14.20 5.89 -2.75
C LYS A 15 12.99 6.56 -2.10
N PRO A 16 13.12 7.80 -1.58
CA PRO A 16 11.99 8.48 -0.96
C PRO A 16 10.80 8.59 -1.93
N ILE A 17 9.60 8.23 -1.46
CA ILE A 17 8.36 8.42 -2.21
C ILE A 17 8.06 9.92 -2.25
N GLY A 18 7.88 10.48 -3.45
CA GLY A 18 7.44 11.87 -3.61
C GLY A 18 6.00 12.02 -3.12
N ILE A 19 5.77 12.94 -2.19
CA ILE A 19 4.45 13.23 -1.61
C ILE A 19 4.17 14.72 -1.84
N PHE A 20 3.03 15.00 -2.44
CA PHE A 20 2.59 16.36 -2.77
C PHE A 20 1.29 16.63 -2.02
N ALA A 21 1.22 17.76 -1.31
CA ALA A 21 -0.03 18.25 -0.76
C ALA A 21 -0.77 19.06 -1.83
N GLU A 22 -2.06 18.81 -2.02
CA GLU A 22 -2.89 19.75 -2.77
C GLU A 22 -3.35 20.85 -1.80
N GLU A 23 -3.20 22.13 -2.19
CA GLU A 23 -3.78 23.25 -1.45
C GLU A 23 -5.31 23.12 -1.47
N VAL A 24 -5.88 22.55 -0.41
CA VAL A 24 -7.31 22.64 -0.16
C VAL A 24 -7.52 23.98 0.52
N ALA A 25 -8.20 24.91 -0.17
CA ALA A 25 -8.64 26.17 0.43
C ALA A 25 -9.30 25.84 1.77
N ALA A 26 -8.80 26.46 2.85
CA ALA A 26 -9.35 26.26 4.18
C ALA A 26 -10.85 26.53 4.12
N PRO A 27 -11.72 25.53 4.33
CA PRO A 27 -13.01 25.87 4.87
C PRO A 27 -12.71 26.41 6.27
N ASP A 28 -13.30 27.56 6.60
CA ASP A 28 -13.51 27.99 7.98
C ASP A 28 -14.13 26.82 8.78
N PHE A 29 -14.42 27.02 10.06
CA PHE A 29 -15.27 26.18 10.91
C PHE A 29 -14.53 25.26 11.89
N GLU A 30 -14.69 25.64 13.15
CA GLU A 30 -14.62 24.81 14.34
C GLU A 30 -15.34 23.48 14.11
N THR A 31 -14.63 22.36 14.16
CA THR A 31 -15.24 21.03 14.13
C THR A 31 -15.51 20.58 15.56
N ARG A 32 -16.76 20.72 16.01
CA ARG A 32 -17.31 20.02 17.17
C ARG A 32 -18.05 18.78 16.68
N ASP A 33 -17.64 17.64 17.22
CA ASP A 33 -18.28 16.30 17.22
C ASP A 33 -18.56 15.63 15.86
N GLY A 34 -17.88 14.51 15.60
CA GLY A 34 -18.12 13.60 14.46
C GLY A 34 -16.91 12.71 14.12
N GLU A 35 -17.14 11.54 13.52
CA GLU A 35 -16.08 10.59 13.10
C GLU A 35 -15.20 11.22 11.99
N THR A 36 -13.88 11.12 12.12
CA THR A 36 -12.91 11.56 11.12
C THR A 36 -12.23 10.35 10.47
N LEU A 37 -12.42 10.22 9.15
CA LEU A 37 -11.96 9.10 8.33
C LEU A 37 -10.73 9.49 7.50
N VAL A 38 -9.72 8.61 7.49
CA VAL A 38 -8.61 8.64 6.55
C VAL A 38 -8.88 7.64 5.42
N MET A 39 -9.03 8.12 4.19
CA MET A 39 -9.16 7.29 3.00
C MET A 39 -7.84 7.24 2.24
N VAL A 40 -7.32 6.03 2.04
CA VAL A 40 -6.11 5.73 1.27
C VAL A 40 -6.51 4.99 -0.01
N SER A 41 -6.46 5.67 -1.15
CA SER A 41 -6.79 5.09 -2.46
C SER A 41 -5.51 4.75 -3.21
N ILE A 42 -5.34 3.47 -3.60
CA ILE A 42 -4.13 2.97 -4.27
C ILE A 42 -4.43 2.71 -5.75
N GLY A 43 -4.00 3.64 -6.59
CA GLY A 43 -4.08 3.54 -8.05
C GLY A 43 -2.87 2.82 -8.66
N VAL A 44 -2.73 2.95 -9.99
CA VAL A 44 -1.66 2.30 -10.75
C VAL A 44 -0.29 2.81 -10.33
N GLY A 45 -0.07 4.12 -10.37
CA GLY A 45 1.21 4.74 -10.03
C GLY A 45 1.14 5.74 -8.87
N GLU A 46 -0.06 5.99 -8.35
CA GLU A 46 -0.31 7.04 -7.36
C GLU A 46 -1.19 6.52 -6.24
N THR A 47 -0.95 7.06 -5.04
CA THR A 47 -1.72 6.77 -3.83
C THR A 47 -2.22 8.10 -3.29
N HIS A 48 -3.53 8.21 -3.13
CA HIS A 48 -4.16 9.39 -2.56
C HIS A 48 -4.50 9.14 -1.10
N VAL A 49 -4.08 10.05 -0.22
CA VAL A 49 -4.49 10.07 1.19
C VAL A 49 -5.44 11.25 1.37
N THR A 50 -6.67 11.00 1.79
CA THR A 50 -7.70 12.02 1.98
C THR A 50 -8.26 11.93 3.38
N VAL A 51 -8.32 13.05 4.10
CA VAL A 51 -9.03 13.14 5.39
C VAL A 51 -10.42 13.67 5.14
N LEU A 52 -11.43 12.91 5.58
CA LEU A 52 -12.85 13.22 5.47
C LEU A 52 -13.49 13.36 6.87
N THR A 53 -14.44 14.26 7.00
CA THR A 53 -15.35 14.30 8.16
C THR A 53 -16.58 13.41 7.91
N GLU A 54 -17.39 13.20 8.94
CA GLU A 54 -18.69 12.51 8.86
C GLU A 54 -19.59 13.06 7.75
N GLU A 55 -19.58 14.38 7.50
CA GLU A 55 -20.34 15.02 6.41
C GLU A 55 -19.65 14.93 5.04
N ALA A 56 -18.70 14.00 4.89
CA ALA A 56 -17.87 13.80 3.70
C ALA A 56 -17.09 15.06 3.27
N ARG A 57 -16.79 15.97 4.20
CA ARG A 57 -16.00 17.17 3.89
C ARG A 57 -14.52 16.84 3.89
N ARG A 58 -13.84 17.15 2.79
CA ARG A 58 -12.39 16.98 2.63
C ARG A 58 -11.63 18.01 3.47
N ARG A 59 -10.93 17.56 4.52
CA ARG A 59 -10.07 18.41 5.38
C ARG A 59 -8.65 18.56 4.83
N ALA A 60 -8.10 17.47 4.29
CA ALA A 60 -6.74 17.45 3.77
C ALA A 60 -6.60 16.37 2.70
N HIS A 61 -5.61 16.54 1.83
CA HIS A 61 -5.33 15.58 0.77
C HIS A 61 -3.89 15.63 0.32
N TRP A 62 -3.35 14.45 0.06
CA TRP A 62 -2.01 14.25 -0.45
C TRP A 62 -2.02 13.22 -1.56
N THR A 63 -1.15 13.43 -2.53
CA THR A 63 -0.85 12.48 -3.60
C THR A 63 0.57 12.01 -3.46
N ALA A 64 0.76 10.70 -3.33
CA ALA A 64 2.06 10.04 -3.28
C ALA A 64 2.34 9.32 -4.60
N VAL A 65 3.56 9.44 -5.13
CA VAL A 65 4.00 8.74 -6.36
C VAL A 65 4.37 7.30 -6.01
N PHE A 66 3.34 6.53 -5.69
CA PHE A 66 3.39 5.12 -5.37
C PHE A 66 2.05 4.49 -5.72
N GLY A 67 2.04 3.36 -6.41
CA GLY A 67 0.82 2.61 -6.69
C GLY A 67 1.07 1.12 -6.81
N TRP A 68 0.05 0.34 -7.15
CA TRP A 68 0.21 -1.12 -7.24
C TRP A 68 1.18 -1.55 -8.34
N SER A 69 1.43 -0.71 -9.35
CA SER A 69 2.42 -1.00 -10.41
C SER A 69 3.86 -1.06 -9.89
N SER A 70 4.12 -0.55 -8.68
CA SER A 70 5.40 -0.75 -8.00
C SER A 70 5.76 -2.23 -7.80
N LEU A 71 4.74 -3.10 -7.73
CA LEU A 71 4.92 -4.55 -7.66
C LEU A 71 5.55 -5.14 -8.93
N CYS A 72 5.54 -4.43 -10.06
CA CYS A 72 6.26 -4.83 -11.27
C CYS A 72 7.77 -4.99 -11.04
N TYR A 73 8.31 -4.27 -10.05
CA TYR A 73 9.72 -4.27 -9.69
C TYR A 73 10.06 -5.26 -8.56
N VAL A 74 9.05 -5.90 -7.94
CA VAL A 74 9.27 -6.91 -6.93
C VAL A 74 9.77 -8.19 -7.62
N PRO A 75 10.94 -8.72 -7.24
CA PRO A 75 11.53 -9.86 -7.92
C PRO A 75 10.66 -11.12 -7.75
N ILE A 76 10.51 -11.87 -8.84
CA ILE A 76 9.82 -13.17 -8.88
C ILE A 76 10.67 -14.20 -9.63
N GLY A 77 10.61 -15.46 -9.16
CA GLY A 77 11.41 -16.57 -9.67
C GLY A 77 12.38 -17.15 -8.62
N SER A 78 13.08 -18.22 -8.99
CA SER A 78 14.08 -18.89 -8.16
C SER A 78 15.48 -18.73 -8.76
N GLY A 79 16.47 -18.36 -7.96
CA GLY A 79 17.87 -18.21 -8.39
C GLY A 79 18.20 -16.80 -8.92
N GLU A 80 19.05 -16.72 -9.94
CA GLU A 80 19.56 -15.45 -10.48
C GLU A 80 18.64 -14.79 -11.53
N VAL A 81 17.64 -15.51 -12.04
CA VAL A 81 16.74 -15.02 -13.09
C VAL A 81 15.55 -14.30 -12.46
N ARG A 82 15.51 -12.98 -12.60
CA ARG A 82 14.36 -12.14 -12.22
C ARG A 82 13.51 -11.89 -13.44
N HIS A 83 12.22 -12.19 -13.35
CA HIS A 83 11.26 -11.83 -14.40
C HIS A 83 10.56 -10.53 -14.01
N PRO A 84 10.68 -9.43 -14.79
CA PRO A 84 9.85 -8.26 -14.56
C PRO A 84 8.39 -8.64 -14.83
N LEU A 85 7.48 -8.18 -13.98
CA LEU A 85 6.04 -8.28 -14.27
C LEU A 85 5.61 -7.07 -15.09
N GLU A 86 4.76 -7.29 -16.09
CA GLU A 86 4.42 -6.25 -17.07
C GLU A 86 3.08 -5.54 -16.76
N GLY A 87 2.32 -6.02 -15.78
CA GLY A 87 1.06 -5.36 -15.40
C GLY A 87 0.17 -6.16 -14.47
N ALA A 88 -1.04 -5.63 -14.24
CA ALA A 88 -2.00 -6.12 -13.26
C ALA A 88 -2.33 -7.62 -13.39
N GLU A 89 -2.48 -8.13 -14.62
CA GLU A 89 -2.79 -9.55 -14.84
C GLU A 89 -1.67 -10.47 -14.33
N GLN A 90 -0.40 -10.14 -14.65
CA GLN A 90 0.75 -10.93 -14.22
C GLN A 90 0.95 -10.82 -12.70
N ILE A 91 0.79 -9.62 -12.12
CA ILE A 91 0.85 -9.42 -10.67
C ILE A 91 -0.26 -10.22 -9.97
N SER A 92 -1.50 -10.13 -10.45
CA SER A 92 -2.65 -10.84 -9.89
C SER A 92 -2.43 -12.37 -9.91
N ARG A 93 -1.92 -12.91 -11.03
CA ARG A 93 -1.57 -14.33 -11.13
C ARG A 93 -0.41 -14.70 -10.22
N ALA A 94 0.59 -13.83 -10.07
CA ALA A 94 1.73 -14.04 -9.17
C ALA A 94 1.28 -14.10 -7.71
N LEU A 95 0.44 -13.16 -7.26
CA LEU A 95 -0.14 -13.15 -5.92
C LEU A 95 -0.98 -14.40 -5.62
N ARG A 96 -1.61 -14.98 -6.64
CA ARG A 96 -2.40 -16.23 -6.54
C ARG A 96 -1.57 -17.50 -6.72
N GLY A 97 -0.27 -17.40 -6.98
CA GLY A 97 0.60 -18.56 -7.22
C GLY A 97 0.37 -19.28 -8.55
N THR A 98 -0.23 -18.61 -9.53
CA THR A 98 -0.65 -19.21 -10.83
C THR A 98 0.06 -18.61 -12.04
N LEU A 99 1.11 -17.82 -11.81
CA LEU A 99 1.83 -17.15 -12.90
C LEU A 99 2.49 -18.17 -13.83
N ARG A 100 2.25 -17.98 -15.13
CA ARG A 100 2.97 -18.65 -16.21
C ARG A 100 3.57 -17.60 -17.14
N LEU A 101 4.85 -17.77 -17.48
CA LEU A 101 5.55 -16.96 -18.47
C LEU A 101 5.99 -17.87 -19.61
N TYR A 102 5.71 -17.47 -20.85
CA TYR A 102 5.99 -18.26 -22.05
C TYR A 102 5.48 -19.71 -21.96
N GLY A 103 4.30 -19.89 -21.34
CA GLY A 103 3.68 -21.20 -21.14
C GLY A 103 4.25 -22.05 -19.98
N ARG A 104 5.28 -21.58 -19.28
CA ARG A 104 5.93 -22.32 -18.18
C ARG A 104 5.52 -21.74 -16.82
N PRO A 105 5.28 -22.59 -15.79
CA PRO A 105 5.02 -22.12 -14.44
C PRO A 105 6.24 -21.37 -13.90
N VAL A 106 5.99 -20.25 -13.21
CA VAL A 106 7.01 -19.46 -12.53
C VAL A 106 6.91 -19.72 -11.04
N ASN A 107 8.06 -19.87 -10.37
CA ASN A 107 8.08 -19.93 -8.92
C ASN A 107 7.65 -18.57 -8.34
N THR A 108 6.53 -18.59 -7.61
CA THR A 108 5.90 -17.44 -6.96
C THR A 108 6.05 -17.48 -5.44
N ASP A 109 6.77 -18.48 -4.92
CA ASP A 109 7.02 -18.66 -3.50
C ASP A 109 7.67 -17.40 -2.94
N GLY A 110 7.06 -16.83 -1.90
CA GLY A 110 7.53 -15.61 -1.27
C GLY A 110 7.16 -14.30 -1.99
N PHE A 111 6.57 -14.33 -3.19
CA PHE A 111 6.12 -13.11 -3.87
C PHE A 111 5.03 -12.38 -3.08
N LEU A 112 4.07 -13.11 -2.51
CA LEU A 112 3.04 -12.52 -1.65
C LEU A 112 3.64 -11.82 -0.43
N GLU A 113 4.59 -12.46 0.25
CA GLU A 113 5.26 -11.88 1.42
C GLU A 113 6.13 -10.68 1.04
N ALA A 114 6.80 -10.73 -0.12
CA ALA A 114 7.53 -9.59 -0.66
C ALA A 114 6.59 -8.42 -0.99
N ALA A 115 5.42 -8.68 -1.59
CA ALA A 115 4.40 -7.69 -1.88
C ALA A 115 3.81 -7.08 -0.60
N ARG A 116 3.55 -7.91 0.43
CA ARG A 116 3.13 -7.45 1.77
C ARG A 116 4.15 -6.51 2.39
N GLY A 117 5.42 -6.91 2.39
CA GLY A 117 6.51 -6.07 2.89
C GLY A 117 6.61 -4.76 2.11
N HIS A 118 6.51 -4.82 0.78
CA HIS A 118 6.58 -3.66 -0.09
C HIS A 118 5.45 -2.65 0.19
N PHE A 119 4.20 -3.11 0.22
CA PHE A 119 3.05 -2.26 0.56
C PHE A 119 3.14 -1.73 1.98
N ARG A 120 3.46 -2.57 2.96
CA ARG A 120 3.58 -2.15 4.37
C ARG A 120 4.61 -1.02 4.53
N SER A 121 5.78 -1.17 3.93
CA SER A 121 6.82 -0.14 3.97
C SER A 121 6.38 1.14 3.24
N ALA A 122 5.77 1.03 2.06
CA ALA A 122 5.30 2.17 1.29
C ALA A 122 4.21 2.97 2.03
N ILE A 123 3.14 2.27 2.42
CA ILE A 123 1.96 2.87 3.03
C ILE A 123 2.33 3.40 4.41
N GLY A 124 3.17 2.69 5.17
CA GLY A 124 3.70 3.20 6.45
C GLY A 124 4.42 4.54 6.25
N TYR A 125 5.35 4.61 5.28
CA TYR A 125 6.06 5.85 4.96
C TYR A 125 5.11 6.98 4.53
N ILE A 126 4.13 6.68 3.66
CA ILE A 126 3.15 7.66 3.19
C ILE A 126 2.32 8.20 4.36
N LEU A 127 1.81 7.31 5.22
CA LEU A 127 1.01 7.70 6.37
C LEU A 127 1.84 8.50 7.38
N ASP A 128 3.11 8.15 7.61
CA ASP A 128 3.98 8.86 8.55
C ASP A 128 4.19 10.32 8.12
N ARG A 129 4.21 10.55 6.81
CA ARG A 129 4.44 11.87 6.20
C ARG A 129 3.15 12.67 5.95
N THR A 130 1.99 12.09 6.17
CA THR A 130 0.68 12.73 5.93
C THR A 130 -0.10 12.87 7.23
N VAL A 131 -0.68 11.77 7.70
CA VAL A 131 -1.54 11.73 8.89
C VAL A 131 -0.78 11.44 10.19
N GLY A 132 0.55 11.29 10.13
CA GLY A 132 1.38 11.05 11.30
C GLY A 132 1.04 9.72 11.98
N ASP A 133 0.97 9.71 13.30
CA ASP A 133 0.65 8.51 14.10
C ASP A 133 -0.83 8.07 14.05
N GLY A 134 -1.70 8.88 13.47
CA GLY A 134 -3.12 8.59 13.34
C GLY A 134 -3.96 8.88 14.59
N SER A 135 -3.38 9.44 15.67
CA SER A 135 -4.07 9.65 16.95
C SER A 135 -5.24 10.63 16.92
N GLY A 136 -5.31 11.49 15.89
CA GLY A 136 -6.39 12.46 15.68
C GLY A 136 -7.51 12.00 14.75
N TYR A 137 -7.56 10.71 14.41
CA TYR A 137 -8.52 10.15 13.46
C TYR A 137 -9.13 8.85 14.01
N ASP A 138 -10.35 8.53 13.58
CA ASP A 138 -11.10 7.41 14.13
C ASP A 138 -10.97 6.15 13.28
N ARG A 139 -10.92 6.31 11.95
CA ARG A 139 -10.96 5.21 10.99
C ARG A 139 -9.98 5.41 9.83
N ILE A 140 -9.46 4.30 9.31
CA ILE A 140 -8.69 4.26 8.07
C ILE A 140 -9.30 3.25 7.10
N VAL A 141 -9.55 3.68 5.86
CA VAL A 141 -10.02 2.81 4.76
C VAL A 141 -8.94 2.77 3.69
N ILE A 142 -8.45 1.58 3.36
CA ILE A 142 -7.52 1.34 2.26
C ILE A 142 -8.32 0.80 1.07
N ALA A 143 -8.53 1.63 0.07
CA ALA A 143 -9.23 1.28 -1.17
C ALA A 143 -8.22 0.93 -2.26
N ALA A 144 -8.33 -0.28 -2.82
CA ALA A 144 -7.43 -0.80 -3.86
C ALA A 144 -8.12 -1.92 -4.65
N PRO A 145 -7.64 -2.26 -5.86
CA PRO A 145 -8.20 -3.37 -6.61
C PRO A 145 -8.24 -4.68 -5.81
N GLY A 146 -9.36 -5.39 -5.81
CA GLY A 146 -9.62 -6.57 -4.97
C GLY A 146 -8.53 -7.66 -5.00
N TRP A 147 -7.84 -7.80 -6.12
CA TRP A 147 -6.75 -8.76 -6.27
C TRP A 147 -5.47 -8.40 -5.47
N THR A 148 -5.38 -7.19 -4.91
CA THR A 148 -4.28 -6.74 -4.03
C THR A 148 -4.56 -6.95 -2.54
N HIS A 149 -5.82 -7.21 -2.15
CA HIS A 149 -6.26 -7.14 -0.75
C HIS A 149 -5.45 -8.04 0.18
N GLU A 150 -5.12 -9.26 -0.26
CA GLU A 150 -4.33 -10.19 0.56
C GLU A 150 -2.90 -9.70 0.84
N ALA A 151 -2.33 -8.91 -0.07
CA ALA A 151 -1.04 -8.26 0.12
C ALA A 151 -1.16 -7.01 1.02
N LEU A 152 -2.31 -6.33 1.00
CA LEU A 152 -2.59 -5.14 1.83
C LEU A 152 -3.00 -5.47 3.27
N ARG A 153 -3.35 -6.72 3.59
CA ARG A 153 -3.66 -7.12 4.97
C ARG A 153 -2.56 -6.78 5.96
N GLY A 154 -1.30 -6.80 5.52
CA GLY A 154 -0.14 -6.38 6.32
C GLY A 154 -0.05 -4.87 6.57
N CYS A 155 -1.05 -4.07 6.15
CA CYS A 155 -1.11 -2.63 6.37
C CYS A 155 -2.15 -2.23 7.43
N LEU A 156 -3.04 -3.15 7.83
CA LEU A 156 -4.17 -2.87 8.73
C LEU A 156 -3.71 -2.43 10.14
N ASP A 157 -2.56 -2.91 10.59
CA ASP A 157 -1.98 -2.61 11.90
C ASP A 157 -1.01 -1.41 11.88
N LEU A 158 -0.84 -0.73 10.74
CA LEU A 158 0.06 0.43 10.64
C LEU A 158 -0.37 1.60 11.53
N ARG A 159 -1.66 1.68 11.85
CA ARG A 159 -2.24 2.77 12.64
C ARG A 159 -3.18 2.20 13.69
N PRO A 160 -2.64 1.75 14.84
CA PRO A 160 -3.42 1.03 15.85
C PRO A 160 -4.51 1.87 16.51
N HIS A 161 -4.46 3.20 16.38
CA HIS A 161 -5.46 4.12 16.90
C HIS A 161 -6.68 4.28 15.99
N MET A 162 -6.59 3.84 14.74
CA MET A 162 -7.67 3.94 13.76
C MET A 162 -8.28 2.56 13.53
N TRP A 163 -9.61 2.50 13.40
CA TRP A 163 -10.28 1.28 12.94
C TRP A 163 -9.94 1.02 11.48
N PRO A 164 -9.29 -0.10 11.11
CA PRO A 164 -8.83 -0.30 9.75
C PRO A 164 -9.85 -1.10 8.92
N ASP A 165 -9.95 -0.77 7.64
CA ASP A 165 -10.79 -1.46 6.66
C ASP A 165 -10.12 -1.50 5.28
N ILE A 166 -10.40 -2.53 4.47
CA ILE A 166 -9.93 -2.65 3.08
C ILE A 166 -11.16 -2.77 2.17
N GLN A 167 -11.21 -1.93 1.15
CA GLN A 167 -12.32 -1.88 0.20
C GLN A 167 -11.83 -2.01 -1.24
N ASP A 168 -12.71 -2.51 -2.11
CA ASP A 168 -12.44 -2.50 -3.54
C ASP A 168 -12.60 -1.08 -4.08
N LEU A 169 -11.80 -0.74 -5.10
CA LEU A 169 -11.78 0.58 -5.73
C LEU A 169 -12.56 0.60 -7.05
#